data_AF-A3SQ85-F1
#
_entry.id   AF-A3SQ85-F1
#
_cell.length_a   1.000
_cell.length_b   1.000
_cell.length_c   1.000
_cell.angle_alpha   90.00
_cell.angle_beta   90.00
_cell.angle_gamma   90.00
#
_symmetry.space_group_name_H-M   'P 1'
#
loop_
_entity.id
_entity.type
_entity.pdbx_description
1 polymer ?
#
loop_
_entity_poly.entity_id
_entity_poly.type
_entity_poly.pdbx_seq_one_letter_code
_entity_poly.pdbx_strand_id
1 'polypeptide(L)'
;MGLTNCRECGHQISEAAKTCPSCGLDNPGPSGVWIGRLKMAGGAVVLLLVGILVMRSLGGQMLSTCKILALRNAEDAFIVNGEFDYGIVTHVTAGLDGAGREVEISVRLETSEGDFTRKTRVAIGDKGQRSVQVQFPEPTIGGKVDRSVASCR
;
A
#
# COMPACT_ATOMS: atom_id res chain seq x y z
N MET A 1 -28.12 14.59 -50.65
CA MET A 1 -29.07 14.97 -49.58
C MET A 1 -28.84 13.98 -48.45
N GLY A 2 -28.40 14.44 -47.28
CA GLY A 2 -28.10 13.58 -46.14
C GLY A 2 -29.36 13.28 -45.31
N LEU A 3 -29.47 12.03 -44.86
CA LEU A 3 -30.48 11.57 -43.92
C LEU A 3 -29.79 11.36 -42.56
N THR A 4 -30.39 11.86 -41.50
CA THR A 4 -29.92 11.70 -40.13
C THR A 4 -31.03 11.12 -39.26
N ASN A 5 -30.68 10.56 -38.11
CA ASN A 5 -31.67 10.03 -37.18
C ASN A 5 -32.10 11.12 -36.22
N CYS A 6 -33.40 11.22 -35.96
CA CYS A 6 -33.92 12.08 -34.92
C CYS A 6 -33.36 11.65 -33.55
N ARG A 7 -32.80 12.59 -32.80
CA ARG A 7 -32.22 12.35 -31.47
C ARG A 7 -33.20 11.81 -30.40
N GLU A 8 -34.50 12.00 -30.58
CA GLU A 8 -35.51 11.60 -29.59
C GLU A 8 -36.18 10.29 -29.97
N CYS A 9 -36.74 10.20 -31.19
CA CYS A 9 -37.48 9.00 -31.62
C CYS A 9 -36.67 8.03 -32.49
N GLY A 10 -35.46 8.40 -32.92
CA GLY A 10 -34.60 7.58 -33.77
C GLY A 10 -35.07 7.43 -35.23
N HIS A 11 -36.18 8.08 -35.62
CA HIS A 11 -36.69 8.00 -36.99
C HIS A 11 -35.76 8.71 -37.97
N GLN A 12 -35.57 8.14 -39.17
CA GLN A 12 -34.78 8.77 -40.22
C GLN A 12 -35.50 10.00 -40.77
N ILE A 13 -34.79 11.11 -40.78
CA ILE A 13 -35.26 12.41 -41.21
C ILE A 13 -34.19 13.09 -42.07
N SER A 14 -34.57 14.11 -42.83
CA SER A 14 -33.59 14.92 -43.55
C SER A 14 -32.74 15.74 -42.56
N GLU A 15 -31.43 15.86 -42.81
CA GLU A 15 -30.53 16.73 -42.05
C GLU A 15 -30.97 18.20 -42.02
N ALA A 16 -31.77 18.63 -43.00
CA ALA A 16 -32.30 20.00 -43.09
C ALA A 16 -33.70 20.15 -42.46
N ALA A 17 -34.28 19.09 -41.87
CA ALA A 17 -35.60 19.16 -41.26
C ALA A 17 -35.55 20.02 -39.98
N LYS A 18 -36.31 21.12 -39.96
CA LYS A 18 -36.42 22.02 -38.80
C LYS A 18 -37.14 21.36 -37.62
N THR A 19 -38.07 20.45 -37.89
CA THR A 19 -38.88 19.77 -36.88
C THR A 19 -39.07 18.32 -37.31
N CYS A 20 -38.99 17.38 -36.37
CA CYS A 20 -39.19 15.96 -36.67
C CYS A 20 -40.68 15.67 -36.91
N PRO A 21 -41.07 15.07 -38.06
CA PRO A 21 -42.47 14.76 -38.34
C PRO A 21 -43.03 13.62 -37.47
N SER A 22 -42.18 12.79 -36.86
CA SER A 22 -42.60 11.63 -36.07
C SER A 22 -42.80 11.93 -34.58
N CYS A 23 -42.02 12.85 -34.00
CA CYS A 23 -42.12 13.19 -32.58
C CYS A 23 -42.39 14.68 -32.30
N GLY A 24 -42.34 15.54 -33.32
CA GLY A 24 -42.57 16.98 -33.16
C GLY A 24 -41.38 17.77 -32.59
N LEU A 25 -40.21 17.14 -32.42
CA LEU A 25 -39.03 17.81 -31.86
C LEU A 25 -38.43 18.84 -32.82
N ASP A 26 -38.29 20.07 -32.34
CA ASP A 26 -37.56 21.12 -33.05
C ASP A 26 -36.04 20.87 -33.02
N ASN A 27 -35.39 21.11 -34.17
CA ASN A 27 -34.00 20.82 -34.49
C ASN A 27 -33.57 19.39 -34.09
N PRO A 28 -34.05 18.37 -34.81
CA PRO A 28 -33.78 16.97 -34.50
C PRO A 28 -32.40 16.45 -34.96
N GLY A 29 -31.66 17.22 -35.77
CA GLY A 29 -30.32 16.86 -36.23
C GLY A 29 -29.28 16.87 -35.10
N PRO A 30 -28.14 16.17 -35.25
CA PRO A 30 -27.09 16.16 -34.26
C PRO A 30 -26.58 17.59 -34.06
N SER A 31 -26.73 18.12 -32.84
CA SER A 31 -26.07 19.35 -32.44
C SER A 31 -24.58 19.09 -32.54
N GLY A 32 -23.97 19.50 -33.67
CA GLY A 32 -22.54 19.44 -33.87
C GLY A 32 -21.89 20.02 -32.64
N VAL A 33 -21.20 19.17 -31.88
CA VAL A 33 -20.41 19.57 -30.73
C VAL A 33 -19.58 20.75 -31.18
N TRP A 34 -19.85 21.88 -30.54
CA TRP A 34 -19.36 23.19 -30.89
C TRP A 34 -17.88 23.25 -30.47
N ILE A 35 -17.00 22.53 -31.18
CA ILE A 35 -15.55 22.73 -31.17
C ILE A 35 -15.22 23.99 -31.99
N GLY A 36 -15.99 25.05 -31.73
CA GLY A 36 -15.75 26.39 -32.22
C GLY A 36 -14.67 27.03 -31.36
N ARG A 37 -13.44 27.02 -31.87
CA ARG A 37 -12.44 28.10 -31.64
C ARG A 37 -12.25 28.54 -30.18
N LEU A 38 -12.01 27.60 -29.26
CA LEU A 38 -11.41 27.97 -27.98
C LEU A 38 -9.93 28.26 -28.21
N LYS A 39 -9.62 29.55 -28.30
CA LYS A 39 -8.28 30.10 -28.50
C LYS A 39 -7.27 29.43 -27.56
N MET A 40 -6.21 28.89 -28.17
CA MET A 40 -4.80 28.62 -27.81
C MET A 40 -4.23 28.92 -26.39
N ALA A 41 -4.96 29.53 -25.46
CA ALA A 41 -4.53 29.79 -24.07
C ALA A 41 -5.07 28.75 -23.07
N GLY A 42 -6.23 28.12 -23.34
CA GLY A 42 -6.83 27.14 -22.42
C GLY A 42 -6.19 25.75 -22.46
N GLY A 43 -5.67 25.34 -23.62
CA GLY A 43 -5.08 24.01 -23.80
C GLY A 43 -3.82 23.79 -22.97
N ALA A 44 -2.99 24.84 -22.82
CA ALA A 44 -1.80 24.78 -21.98
C ALA A 44 -2.18 24.56 -20.51
N VAL A 45 -3.19 25.28 -20.00
CA VAL A 45 -3.64 25.15 -18.60
C VAL A 45 -4.22 23.77 -18.32
N VAL A 46 -5.01 23.21 -19.24
CA VAL A 46 -5.57 21.86 -19.10
C VAL A 46 -4.46 20.80 -19.15
N LEU A 47 -3.51 20.91 -20.07
CA LEU A 47 -2.35 20.00 -20.12
C LEU A 47 -1.47 20.09 -18.87
N LEU A 48 -1.30 21.29 -18.30
CA LEU A 48 -0.56 21.51 -17.06
C LEU A 48 -1.29 20.89 -15.87
N LEU A 49 -2.61 21.07 -15.77
CA LEU A 49 -3.44 20.46 -14.73
C LEU A 49 -3.45 18.93 -14.83
N VAL A 50 -3.60 18.38 -16.04
CA VAL A 50 -3.50 16.93 -16.29
C VAL A 50 -2.10 16.42 -15.97
N GLY A 51 -1.04 17.15 -16.36
CA GLY A 51 0.35 16.80 -16.05
C GLY A 51 0.64 16.78 -14.54
N ILE A 52 0.14 17.78 -13.79
CA ILE A 52 0.23 17.81 -12.32
C ILE A 52 -0.54 16.64 -11.70
N LEU A 53 -1.73 16.32 -12.22
CA LEU A 53 -2.55 15.21 -11.74
C LEU A 53 -1.84 13.86 -11.95
N VAL A 54 -1.23 13.66 -13.12
CA VAL A 54 -0.46 12.45 -13.46
C VAL A 54 0.84 12.36 -12.65
N MET A 55 1.54 13.48 -12.42
CA MET A 55 2.72 13.48 -11.53
C MET A 55 2.36 13.13 -10.09
N ARG A 56 1.17 13.52 -9.62
CA ARG A 56 0.69 13.16 -8.27
C ARG A 56 0.27 11.69 -8.17
N SER A 57 -0.25 11.08 -9.23
CA SER A 57 -0.66 9.66 -9.19
C SER A 57 0.52 8.69 -9.34
N LEU A 58 1.65 9.14 -9.91
CA LEU A 58 2.90 8.39 -10.01
C LEU A 58 3.77 8.46 -8.74
N GLY A 59 3.18 8.81 -7.59
CA GLY A 59 3.78 8.62 -6.28
C GLY A 59 3.98 7.12 -6.03
N GLY A 60 5.08 6.59 -6.54
CA GLY A 60 5.42 5.18 -6.47
C GLY A 60 5.41 4.68 -5.03
N GLN A 61 4.65 3.62 -4.79
CA GLN A 61 4.71 2.87 -3.55
C GLN A 61 6.14 2.30 -3.44
N MET A 62 7.01 2.95 -2.66
CA MET A 62 8.32 2.38 -2.38
C MET A 62 8.11 1.09 -1.60
N LEU A 63 8.47 -0.04 -2.21
CA LEU A 63 8.51 -1.36 -1.58
C LEU A 63 9.31 -1.27 -0.28
N SER A 64 8.63 -1.30 0.87
CA SER A 64 9.27 -1.23 2.18
C SER A 64 9.99 -2.54 2.47
N THR A 65 11.32 -2.52 2.52
CA THR A 65 12.11 -3.71 2.89
C THR A 65 12.41 -3.70 4.39
N CYS A 66 12.19 -4.84 5.07
CA CYS A 66 12.56 -4.98 6.48
C CYS A 66 13.92 -5.64 6.62
N LYS A 67 14.76 -5.11 7.51
CA LYS A 67 16.11 -5.61 7.78
C LYS A 67 16.34 -5.75 9.28
N ILE A 68 17.02 -6.81 9.69
CA ILE A 68 17.53 -6.94 11.07
C ILE A 68 18.84 -6.17 11.15
N LEU A 69 18.88 -5.14 11.98
CA LEU A 69 20.03 -4.25 12.17
C LEU A 69 20.93 -4.73 13.31
N ALA A 70 20.34 -5.28 14.37
CA ALA A 70 21.08 -5.83 15.50
C ALA A 70 20.33 -7.00 16.13
N LEU A 71 21.09 -7.96 16.65
CA LEU A 71 20.60 -9.10 17.40
C LEU A 71 21.53 -9.34 18.59
N ARG A 72 20.99 -9.37 19.80
CA ARG A 72 21.76 -9.67 21.03
C ARG A 72 20.94 -10.55 21.96
N ASN A 73 21.60 -11.51 22.59
CA ASN A 73 20.99 -12.31 23.65
C ASN A 73 21.50 -11.82 24.99
N ALA A 74 20.62 -11.83 25.97
CA ALA A 74 20.93 -11.67 27.37
C ALA A 74 20.17 -12.73 28.16
N GLU A 75 20.70 -13.13 29.30
CA GLU A 75 19.93 -13.86 30.30
C GLU A 75 19.28 -12.83 31.21
N ASP A 76 17.98 -12.95 31.43
CA ASP A 76 17.21 -12.01 32.26
C ASP A 76 16.00 -12.71 32.87
N ALA A 77 15.42 -12.09 33.90
CA ALA A 77 14.20 -12.55 34.52
C ALA A 77 13.00 -11.72 34.08
N PHE A 78 11.89 -12.38 33.72
CA PHE A 78 10.71 -11.73 33.15
C PHE A 78 9.42 -12.39 33.62
N ILE A 79 8.32 -11.65 33.52
CA ILE A 79 7.01 -12.14 33.96
C ILE A 79 6.30 -12.83 32.79
N VAL A 80 6.03 -14.13 32.93
CA VAL A 80 5.22 -14.91 31.99
C VAL A 80 3.91 -15.28 32.68
N ASN A 81 2.77 -14.85 32.12
CA ASN A 81 1.44 -15.13 32.67
C ASN A 81 1.24 -14.72 34.14
N GLY A 82 1.95 -13.69 34.61
CA GLY A 82 1.87 -13.20 36.00
C GLY A 82 2.82 -13.91 36.97
N GLU A 83 3.61 -14.87 36.50
CA GLU A 83 4.64 -15.55 37.29
C GLU A 83 6.04 -15.10 36.88
N PHE A 84 6.96 -15.06 37.84
CA PHE A 84 8.35 -14.71 37.58
C PHE A 84 9.09 -15.91 37.00
N ASP A 85 9.68 -15.73 35.82
CA ASP A 85 10.41 -16.74 35.08
C ASP A 85 11.82 -16.25 34.75
N TYR A 86 12.75 -17.17 34.49
CA TYR A 86 14.13 -16.87 34.12
C TYR A 86 14.46 -17.55 32.80
N GLY A 87 15.06 -16.81 31.88
CA GLY A 87 15.44 -17.40 30.61
C GLY A 87 16.25 -16.46 29.75
N ILE A 88 16.16 -16.67 28.44
CA ILE A 88 16.91 -15.91 27.46
C ILE A 88 16.02 -14.86 26.83
N VAL A 89 16.50 -13.62 26.84
CA VAL A 89 15.88 -12.48 26.15
C VAL A 89 16.71 -12.12 24.94
N THR A 90 16.11 -12.22 23.76
CA THR A 90 16.73 -11.78 22.52
C THR A 90 16.25 -10.37 22.18
N HIS A 91 17.16 -9.41 22.25
CA HIS A 91 16.97 -8.04 21.79
C HIS A 91 17.20 -7.98 20.29
N VAL A 92 16.13 -7.68 19.54
CA VAL A 92 16.14 -7.53 18.08
C VAL A 92 15.92 -6.07 17.75
N THR A 93 16.78 -5.48 16.92
CA THR A 93 16.51 -4.18 16.29
C THR A 93 16.20 -4.40 14.83
N ALA A 94 14.98 -4.09 14.43
CA ALA A 94 14.52 -4.17 13.05
C ALA A 94 14.35 -2.76 12.47
N GLY A 95 14.69 -2.59 11.20
CA GLY A 95 14.50 -1.33 10.46
C GLY A 95 13.69 -1.55 9.19
N LEU A 96 12.92 -0.53 8.80
CA LEU A 96 12.26 -0.45 7.50
C LEU A 96 12.99 0.54 6.61
N ASP A 97 13.17 0.17 5.35
CA ASP A 97 13.58 1.08 4.28
C ASP A 97 12.39 1.27 3.34
N GLY A 98 11.55 2.26 3.65
CA GLY A 98 10.32 2.58 2.93
C GLY A 98 9.18 3.04 3.85
N ALA A 99 7.94 2.85 3.39
CA ALA A 99 6.74 3.17 4.16
C ALA A 99 6.62 2.31 5.42
N GLY A 100 6.09 2.92 6.48
CA GLY A 100 5.83 2.28 7.75
C GLY A 100 4.71 1.23 7.65
N ARG A 101 4.89 0.14 8.39
CA ARG A 101 3.93 -0.97 8.43
C ARG A 101 4.13 -1.82 9.68
N GLU A 102 3.16 -2.69 9.93
CA GLU A 102 3.35 -3.79 10.86
C GLU A 102 4.26 -4.85 10.22
N VAL A 103 5.20 -5.36 11.01
CA VAL A 103 6.14 -6.42 10.60
C VAL A 103 6.09 -7.56 11.59
N GLU A 104 6.23 -8.79 11.11
CA GLU A 104 6.42 -9.98 11.96
C GLU A 104 7.92 -10.23 12.13
N ILE A 105 8.38 -10.14 13.37
CA ILE A 105 9.73 -10.49 13.77
C ILE A 105 9.70 -11.92 14.30
N SER A 106 10.41 -12.83 13.64
CA SER A 106 10.56 -14.22 14.05
C SER A 106 11.99 -14.45 14.53
N VAL A 107 12.14 -14.89 15.77
CA VAL A 107 13.43 -15.27 16.37
C VAL A 107 13.44 -16.77 16.59
N ARG A 108 14.48 -17.42 16.08
CA ARG A 108 14.79 -18.83 16.35
C ARG A 108 16.07 -18.89 17.18
N LEU A 109 15.98 -19.61 18.29
CA LEU A 109 17.05 -19.89 19.23
C LEU A 109 17.41 -21.37 19.09
N GLU A 110 18.63 -21.65 18.66
CA GLU A 110 19.17 -23.02 18.60
C GLU A 110 20.00 -23.25 19.86
N THR A 111 19.63 -24.25 20.63
CA THR A 111 20.25 -24.55 21.93
C THR A 111 20.61 -26.02 22.04
N SER A 112 21.44 -26.36 23.03
CA SER A 112 21.75 -27.74 23.40
C SER A 112 20.52 -28.58 23.81
N GLU A 113 19.39 -27.94 24.14
CA GLU A 113 18.16 -28.58 24.60
C GLU A 113 17.09 -28.68 23.50
N GLY A 114 17.33 -28.03 22.36
CA GLY A 114 16.40 -27.96 21.24
C GLY A 114 16.28 -26.56 20.65
N ASP A 115 15.46 -26.47 19.60
CA ASP A 115 15.23 -25.23 18.87
C ASP A 115 13.91 -24.59 19.31
N PHE A 116 13.98 -23.34 19.76
CA PHE A 116 12.83 -22.56 20.17
C PHE A 116 12.57 -21.44 19.16
N THR A 117 11.33 -21.27 18.69
CA THR A 117 10.97 -20.18 17.78
C THR A 117 9.82 -19.37 18.35
N ARG A 118 10.00 -18.05 18.42
CA ARG A 118 8.96 -17.11 18.83
C ARG A 118 8.80 -15.98 17.82
N LYS A 119 7.56 -15.53 17.69
CA LYS A 119 7.14 -14.49 16.75
C LYS A 119 6.46 -13.36 17.49
N THR A 120 6.75 -12.14 17.09
CA THR A 120 6.07 -10.95 17.59
C THR A 120 5.79 -9.99 16.45
N ARG A 121 4.67 -9.27 16.53
CA ARG A 121 4.32 -8.23 15.55
C ARG A 121 4.60 -6.86 16.14
N VAL A 122 5.17 -5.98 15.34
CA VAL A 122 5.48 -4.62 15.75
C VAL A 122 5.26 -3.63 14.61
N ALA A 123 4.71 -2.47 14.93
CA ALA A 123 4.62 -1.36 13.98
C ALA A 123 5.96 -0.61 13.93
N ILE A 124 6.48 -0.42 12.72
CA ILE A 124 7.65 0.41 12.46
C ILE A 124 7.22 1.56 11.54
N GLY A 125 7.57 2.79 11.91
CA GLY A 125 7.25 3.98 11.12
C GLY A 125 8.08 4.11 9.84
N ASP A 126 7.76 5.12 9.03
CA ASP A 126 8.44 5.41 7.76
C ASP A 126 9.94 5.58 7.97
N LYS A 127 10.74 4.78 7.25
CA LYS A 127 12.22 4.73 7.38
C LYS A 127 12.70 4.60 8.84
N GLY A 128 11.86 4.03 9.70
CA GLY A 128 12.09 3.91 11.14
C GLY A 128 12.82 2.63 11.50
N GLN A 129 13.23 2.57 12.77
CA GLN A 129 13.74 1.36 13.42
C GLN A 129 13.04 1.14 14.75
N ARG A 130 12.96 -0.12 15.17
CA ARG A 130 12.31 -0.51 16.41
C ARG A 130 13.07 -1.66 17.06
N SER A 131 13.34 -1.50 18.34
CA SER A 131 13.87 -2.57 19.17
C SER A 131 12.73 -3.30 19.87
N VAL A 132 12.75 -4.63 19.82
CA VAL A 132 11.81 -5.51 20.51
C VAL A 132 12.58 -6.54 21.33
N GLN A 133 11.94 -7.02 22.39
CA GLN A 133 12.46 -8.10 23.23
C GLN A 133 11.62 -9.34 22.97
N VAL A 134 12.27 -10.45 22.66
CA VAL A 134 11.63 -11.76 22.50
C VAL A 134 12.13 -12.66 23.62
N GLN A 135 11.20 -13.09 24.47
CA GLN A 135 11.49 -13.82 25.70
C GLN A 135 11.30 -15.33 25.49
N PHE A 136 12.31 -16.11 25.87
CA PHE A 136 12.33 -17.57 25.81
C PHE A 136 12.50 -18.12 27.23
N PRO A 137 11.41 -18.55 27.90
CA PRO A 137 11.47 -19.15 29.23
C PRO A 137 11.94 -20.62 29.20
N GLU A 138 11.89 -21.26 28.02
CA GLU A 138 12.06 -22.70 27.88
C GLU A 138 13.50 -23.26 27.76
N PRO A 139 14.60 -22.51 27.59
CA PRO A 139 15.92 -23.06 27.86
C PRO A 139 16.13 -23.11 29.37
N THR A 140 16.47 -24.29 29.91
CA THR A 140 16.73 -24.42 31.34
C THR A 140 17.99 -23.66 31.75
N ILE A 141 18.10 -23.31 33.03
CA ILE A 141 19.26 -22.62 33.59
C ILE A 141 20.54 -23.44 33.30
N GLY A 142 21.43 -22.88 32.48
CA GLY A 142 22.66 -23.55 32.04
C GLY A 142 22.64 -24.11 30.61
N GLY A 143 21.50 -24.01 29.90
CA GLY A 143 21.40 -24.31 28.48
C GLY A 143 22.32 -23.40 27.66
N LYS A 144 23.10 -23.98 26.74
CA LYS A 144 23.99 -23.21 25.87
C LYS A 144 23.23 -22.76 24.63
N VAL A 145 23.32 -21.46 24.32
CA VAL A 145 22.87 -20.91 23.04
C VAL A 145 23.97 -21.13 22.01
N ASP A 146 23.70 -22.01 21.05
CA ASP A 146 24.62 -22.25 19.94
C ASP A 146 24.48 -21.17 18.88
N ARG A 147 23.22 -20.78 18.58
CA ARG A 147 22.93 -19.77 17.56
C ARG A 147 21.60 -19.08 17.79
N SER A 148 21.52 -17.82 17.38
CA SER A 148 20.27 -17.09 17.28
C SER A 148 20.11 -16.49 15.90
N VAL A 149 18.93 -16.68 15.31
CA VAL A 149 18.59 -16.19 13.99
C VAL A 149 17.30 -15.39 14.10
N ALA A 150 17.35 -14.12 13.68
CA ALA A 150 16.17 -13.28 13.57
C ALA A 150 15.85 -13.01 12.10
N SER A 151 14.56 -12.94 11.80
CA SER A 151 14.05 -12.53 10.50
C SER A 151 12.88 -11.58 10.68
N CYS A 152 12.68 -10.71 9.70
CA CYS A 152 11.58 -9.75 9.68
C CYS A 152 10.84 -9.86 8.35
N ARG A 153 9.51 -9.95 8.40
CA ARG A 153 8.64 -10.04 7.21
C ARG A 153 7.48 -9.06 7.29
#